data_AF-A0A371LFB4-F1
#
_entry.id   AF-A0A371LFB4-F1
#
_cell.length_a   1.000
_cell.length_b   1.000
_cell.length_c   1.000
_cell.angle_alpha   90.00
_cell.angle_beta   90.00
_cell.angle_gamma   90.00
#
_symmetry.space_group_name_H-M   'P 1'
#
loop_
_entity.id
_entity.type
_entity.pdbx_description
1 polymer ?
#
loop_
_entity_poly.entity_id
_entity_poly.type
_entity_poly.pdbx_seq_one_letter_code
_entity_poly.pdbx_strand_id
1 'polypeptide(L)'
;MTKTNWSRFSKLALALVVLLSALAGPVGAVSVASENVPNESQVGSQVTATATLDELYRNPQLESWTLAGETDLEDVTWTVTYYDQTGAKVDQQSFDGQNFSGAQVAAGDGTSEVEISVTGTVPEVEAYSYDPAQTFTLISLDQTREGGSSNDIDTWTAHHYTEDSAAARAELDSAQAAIQSASGANTQQAQQTFNNAVEAFNGEEFNLATNLANEAETSANQAQQSSQTTQLLIYAAGGLLVVALIAGGFLYWRSQQTTYDKLG
;
A
#
# COMPACT_ATOMS: atom_id res chain seq x y z
N MET A 1 -24.20 48.83 -9.72
CA MET A 1 -25.01 47.59 -9.72
C MET A 1 -24.10 46.44 -10.11
N THR A 2 -23.77 45.60 -9.14
CA THR A 2 -22.95 44.39 -9.27
C THR A 2 -23.91 43.22 -9.44
N LYS A 3 -23.74 42.37 -10.46
CA LYS A 3 -24.04 40.93 -10.36
C LYS A 3 -23.10 40.11 -11.25
N THR A 4 -22.23 39.44 -10.51
CA THR A 4 -21.40 38.25 -10.74
C THR A 4 -21.89 37.28 -11.82
N ASN A 5 -20.97 36.88 -12.70
CA ASN A 5 -21.08 35.72 -13.58
C ASN A 5 -20.20 34.60 -13.01
N TRP A 6 -20.80 33.47 -12.62
CA TRP A 6 -20.07 32.27 -12.22
C TRP A 6 -20.88 31.02 -12.55
N SER A 7 -20.36 30.19 -13.47
CA SER A 7 -20.54 28.73 -13.46
C SER A 7 -19.65 28.10 -14.53
N ARG A 8 -18.38 27.89 -14.19
CA ARG A 8 -17.51 26.89 -14.83
C ARG A 8 -17.26 25.77 -13.83
N PHE A 9 -18.31 25.03 -13.47
CA PHE A 9 -18.23 23.93 -12.50
C PHE A 9 -18.89 22.63 -13.00
N SER A 10 -19.13 22.51 -14.30
CA SER A 10 -19.88 21.37 -14.85
C SER A 10 -19.03 20.23 -15.42
N LYS A 11 -17.71 20.19 -15.18
CA LYS A 11 -16.84 19.09 -15.66
C LYS A 11 -16.12 18.31 -14.57
N LEU A 12 -16.30 18.69 -13.29
CA LEU A 12 -15.73 17.99 -12.14
C LEU A 12 -16.72 17.01 -11.47
N ALA A 13 -17.98 17.00 -11.90
CA ALA A 13 -19.02 16.12 -11.34
C ALA A 13 -19.05 14.71 -11.97
N LEU A 14 -18.32 14.46 -13.07
CA LEU A 14 -18.33 13.17 -13.75
C LEU A 14 -17.11 12.28 -13.42
N ALA A 15 -16.12 12.81 -12.69
CA ALA A 15 -14.93 12.05 -12.27
C ALA A 15 -15.05 11.49 -10.83
N LEU A 16 -16.08 11.87 -10.08
CA LEU A 16 -16.28 11.46 -8.68
C LEU A 16 -17.30 10.29 -8.53
N VAL A 17 -17.79 9.72 -9.63
CA VAL A 17 -18.86 8.69 -9.62
C VAL A 17 -18.31 7.26 -9.83
N VAL A 18 -17.00 7.10 -10.06
CA VAL A 18 -16.36 5.76 -10.22
C VAL A 18 -15.74 5.24 -8.91
N LEU A 19 -15.80 6.00 -7.80
CA LEU A 19 -15.26 5.63 -6.48
C LEU A 19 -16.29 5.03 -5.51
N LEU A 20 -17.30 4.34 -6.04
CA LEU A 20 -18.15 3.41 -5.27
C LEU A 20 -18.04 2.01 -5.88
N SER A 21 -16.83 1.48 -5.95
CA SER A 21 -16.65 0.03 -5.95
C SER A 21 -17.14 -0.45 -4.60
N ALA A 22 -18.22 -1.23 -4.59
CA ALA A 22 -18.81 -1.78 -3.40
C ALA A 22 -17.75 -2.47 -2.54
N LEU A 23 -17.55 -1.98 -1.32
CA LEU A 23 -17.20 -2.85 -0.20
C LEU A 23 -18.43 -3.73 0.04
N ALA A 24 -18.62 -4.74 -0.81
CA ALA A 24 -19.32 -5.92 -0.37
C ALA A 24 -18.39 -6.54 0.66
N GLY A 25 -18.61 -6.23 1.95
CA GLY A 25 -18.01 -7.05 3.00
C GLY A 25 -18.42 -8.50 2.77
N PRO A 26 -17.57 -9.49 3.08
CA PRO A 26 -17.89 -10.87 2.85
C PRO A 26 -19.22 -11.17 3.55
N VAL A 27 -20.25 -11.46 2.76
CA VAL A 27 -21.46 -12.12 3.26
C VAL A 27 -21.13 -13.62 3.25
N GLY A 28 -20.11 -14.00 4.02
CA GLY A 28 -19.51 -15.33 4.02
C GLY A 28 -20.25 -16.29 4.95
N ALA A 29 -20.49 -17.50 4.46
CA ALA A 29 -21.14 -18.62 5.16
C ALA A 29 -20.23 -19.35 6.15
N VAL A 30 -18.99 -18.93 6.23
CA VAL A 30 -17.92 -19.49 7.05
C VAL A 30 -17.08 -18.29 7.47
N SER A 31 -16.71 -18.23 8.74
CA SER A 31 -15.94 -17.13 9.30
C SER A 31 -14.49 -17.57 9.47
N VAL A 32 -13.56 -16.62 9.35
CA VAL A 32 -12.14 -16.84 9.63
C VAL A 32 -11.90 -16.41 11.08
N ALA A 33 -11.63 -17.38 11.95
CA ALA A 33 -11.36 -17.15 13.36
C ALA A 33 -9.96 -16.54 13.58
N SER A 34 -8.98 -17.03 12.83
CA SER A 34 -7.59 -16.56 12.89
C SER A 34 -6.81 -16.95 11.64
N GLU A 35 -5.77 -16.17 11.35
CA GLU A 35 -4.88 -16.38 10.23
C GLU A 35 -3.44 -16.09 10.64
N ASN A 36 -2.50 -16.81 10.04
CA ASN A 36 -1.07 -16.54 10.12
C ASN A 36 -0.52 -16.63 8.70
N VAL A 37 -0.66 -15.53 7.97
CA VAL A 37 -0.26 -15.42 6.57
C VAL A 37 0.76 -14.29 6.45
N PRO A 38 1.97 -14.54 5.92
CA PRO A 38 2.95 -13.48 5.73
C PRO A 38 2.50 -12.52 4.62
N ASN A 39 2.80 -11.23 4.77
CA ASN A 39 2.48 -10.20 3.77
C ASN A 39 3.49 -10.14 2.61
N GLU A 40 4.68 -10.70 2.82
CA GLU A 40 5.75 -10.77 1.83
C GLU A 40 6.55 -12.07 1.99
N SER A 41 7.16 -12.55 0.91
CA SER A 41 8.00 -13.75 0.95
C SER A 41 9.07 -13.74 -0.15
N GLN A 42 10.23 -14.34 0.15
CA GLN A 42 11.34 -14.40 -0.79
C GLN A 42 11.11 -15.48 -1.85
N VAL A 43 11.30 -15.14 -3.13
CA VAL A 43 11.22 -16.09 -4.26
C VAL A 43 12.10 -17.31 -4.00
N GLY A 44 11.57 -18.51 -4.27
CA GLY A 44 12.29 -19.78 -4.09
C GLY A 44 12.45 -20.22 -2.64
N SER A 45 11.98 -19.44 -1.65
CA SER A 45 11.94 -19.86 -0.25
C SER A 45 10.68 -20.68 0.03
N GLN A 46 10.76 -21.59 1.01
CA GLN A 46 9.59 -22.30 1.50
C GLN A 46 8.84 -21.45 2.52
N VAL A 47 7.53 -21.35 2.36
CA VAL A 47 6.62 -20.61 3.23
C VAL A 47 5.48 -21.50 3.68
N THR A 48 5.02 -21.28 4.92
CA THR A 48 3.81 -21.91 5.47
C THR A 48 2.84 -20.81 5.85
N ALA A 49 1.59 -20.95 5.40
CA ALA A 49 0.50 -20.06 5.76
C ALA A 49 -0.64 -20.88 6.35
N THR A 50 -1.32 -20.34 7.37
CA THR A 50 -2.42 -21.04 8.05
C THR A 50 -3.65 -20.16 8.20
N ALA A 51 -4.82 -20.75 8.03
CA ALA A 51 -6.12 -20.12 8.25
C ALA A 51 -7.03 -21.06 9.03
N THR A 52 -7.74 -20.52 10.02
CA THR A 52 -8.67 -21.27 10.87
C THR A 52 -10.08 -20.79 10.60
N LEU A 53 -10.95 -21.71 10.21
CA LEU A 53 -12.35 -21.47 9.89
C LEU A 53 -13.25 -21.89 11.05
N ASP A 54 -14.19 -21.01 11.40
CA ASP A 54 -15.25 -21.25 12.37
C ASP A 54 -16.63 -20.92 11.77
N GLU A 55 -17.66 -21.06 12.61
CA GLU A 55 -19.06 -20.88 12.21
C GLU A 55 -19.48 -21.67 10.95
N LEU A 56 -18.85 -22.84 10.74
CA LEU A 56 -18.82 -23.66 9.52
C LEU A 56 -20.16 -23.99 8.84
N TYR A 57 -21.28 -23.78 9.54
CA TYR A 57 -22.62 -24.20 9.14
C TYR A 57 -23.62 -23.05 9.14
N ARG A 58 -23.18 -21.79 9.14
CA ARG A 58 -24.06 -20.62 9.24
C ARG A 58 -24.12 -19.86 7.91
N ASN A 59 -25.30 -19.41 7.51
CA ASN A 59 -25.49 -18.45 6.42
C ASN A 59 -24.89 -18.82 5.04
N PRO A 60 -25.39 -19.87 4.36
CA PRO A 60 -26.62 -20.58 4.69
C PRO A 60 -26.39 -21.72 5.67
N GLN A 61 -27.47 -22.16 6.31
CA GLN A 61 -27.43 -23.37 7.13
C GLN A 61 -27.20 -24.58 6.23
N LEU A 62 -25.97 -25.13 6.29
CA LEU A 62 -25.57 -26.32 5.56
C LEU A 62 -25.17 -27.37 6.56
N GLU A 63 -25.76 -28.56 6.46
CA GLU A 63 -25.34 -29.70 7.29
C GLU A 63 -24.04 -30.33 6.78
N SER A 64 -23.70 -30.08 5.51
CA SER A 64 -22.50 -30.62 4.86
C SER A 64 -22.09 -29.81 3.63
N TRP A 65 -20.79 -29.67 3.39
CA TRP A 65 -20.20 -29.00 2.22
C TRP A 65 -18.76 -29.47 2.01
N THR A 66 -18.14 -29.05 0.90
CA THR A 66 -16.77 -29.43 0.55
C THR A 66 -15.88 -28.20 0.47
N LEU A 67 -14.76 -28.23 1.20
CA LEU A 67 -13.72 -27.22 1.15
C LEU A 67 -12.82 -27.46 -0.07
N ALA A 68 -12.55 -26.39 -0.79
CA ALA A 68 -11.54 -26.31 -1.83
C ALA A 68 -10.57 -25.18 -1.50
N GLY A 69 -9.35 -25.29 -1.98
CA GLY A 69 -8.35 -24.24 -1.84
C GLY A 69 -7.44 -24.16 -3.06
N GLU A 70 -6.94 -22.96 -3.29
CA GLU A 70 -6.04 -22.60 -4.39
C GLU A 70 -4.87 -21.76 -3.87
N THR A 71 -3.71 -21.91 -4.49
CA THR A 71 -2.49 -21.14 -4.20
C THR A 71 -1.64 -20.99 -5.45
N ASP A 72 -0.89 -19.89 -5.53
CA ASP A 72 0.13 -19.66 -6.56
C ASP A 72 1.49 -20.26 -6.14
N LEU A 73 1.62 -20.79 -4.93
CA LEU A 73 2.84 -21.48 -4.48
C LEU A 73 3.19 -22.67 -5.38
N GLU A 74 4.47 -23.02 -5.42
CA GLU A 74 4.99 -24.21 -6.09
C GLU A 74 5.27 -25.33 -5.08
N ASP A 75 5.42 -26.58 -5.53
CA ASP A 75 5.74 -27.74 -4.66
C ASP A 75 4.86 -27.82 -3.40
N VAL A 76 3.55 -27.73 -3.59
CA VAL A 76 2.58 -27.46 -2.54
C VAL A 76 2.08 -28.73 -1.86
N THR A 77 2.00 -28.66 -0.53
CA THR A 77 1.22 -29.58 0.30
C THR A 77 0.25 -28.79 1.18
N TRP A 78 -1.02 -29.18 1.12
CA TRP A 78 -2.10 -28.72 1.99
C TRP A 78 -2.35 -29.72 3.11
N THR A 79 -2.67 -29.22 4.29
CA THR A 79 -3.16 -30.00 5.42
C THR A 79 -4.42 -29.37 5.96
N VAL A 80 -5.49 -30.15 6.03
CA VAL A 80 -6.78 -29.77 6.59
C VAL A 80 -6.98 -30.56 7.87
N THR A 81 -7.02 -29.88 9.01
CA THR A 81 -7.20 -30.47 10.34
C THR A 81 -8.56 -30.09 10.91
N TYR A 82 -9.27 -31.07 11.47
CA TYR A 82 -10.62 -30.90 11.97
C TYR A 82 -10.62 -30.99 13.50
N TYR A 83 -11.30 -30.06 14.16
CA TYR A 83 -11.41 -30.01 15.61
C TYR A 83 -12.87 -30.02 16.06
N ASP A 84 -13.14 -30.67 17.21
CA ASP A 84 -14.44 -30.65 17.87
C ASP A 84 -14.61 -29.44 18.83
N GLN A 85 -15.81 -29.31 19.40
CA GLN A 85 -16.17 -28.23 20.32
C GLN A 85 -15.33 -28.16 21.62
N THR A 86 -14.54 -29.21 21.91
CA THR A 86 -13.62 -29.25 23.06
C THR A 86 -12.19 -28.84 22.68
N GLY A 87 -11.95 -28.58 21.39
CA GLY A 87 -10.63 -28.32 20.82
C GLY A 87 -9.82 -29.60 20.56
N ALA A 88 -10.45 -30.78 20.62
CA ALA A 88 -9.78 -32.04 20.31
C ALA A 88 -9.77 -32.26 18.79
N LYS A 89 -8.60 -32.63 18.26
CA LYS A 89 -8.47 -33.03 16.86
C LYS A 89 -9.23 -34.33 16.60
N VAL A 90 -10.13 -34.30 15.61
CA VAL A 90 -10.97 -35.44 15.24
C VAL A 90 -10.57 -36.09 13.91
N ASP A 91 -9.99 -35.32 12.97
CA ASP A 91 -9.49 -35.84 11.70
C ASP A 91 -8.36 -34.96 11.13
N GLN A 92 -7.62 -35.48 10.14
CA GLN A 92 -6.70 -34.71 9.31
C GLN A 92 -6.58 -35.31 7.92
N GLN A 93 -6.61 -34.44 6.92
CA GLN A 93 -6.42 -34.79 5.51
C GLN A 93 -5.25 -33.99 4.93
N SER A 94 -4.58 -34.56 3.94
CA SER A 94 -3.49 -33.89 3.22
C SER A 94 -3.70 -34.02 1.72
N PHE A 95 -3.38 -32.95 1.01
CA PHE A 95 -3.54 -32.85 -0.44
C PHE A 95 -2.27 -32.24 -1.03
N ASP A 96 -1.89 -32.66 -2.23
CA ASP A 96 -0.74 -32.11 -2.94
C ASP A 96 -1.20 -31.35 -4.18
N GLY A 97 -0.43 -30.32 -4.55
CA GLY A 97 -0.69 -29.48 -5.71
C GLY A 97 -1.27 -28.11 -5.37
N GLN A 98 -1.27 -27.23 -6.36
CA GLN A 98 -1.72 -25.83 -6.23
C GLN A 98 -3.20 -25.68 -5.94
N ASN A 99 -3.99 -26.70 -6.27
CA ASN A 99 -5.40 -26.77 -5.94
C ASN A 99 -5.70 -28.08 -5.22
N PHE A 100 -6.64 -28.02 -4.28
CA PHE A 100 -7.29 -29.19 -3.76
C PHE A 100 -8.79 -29.00 -3.71
N SER A 101 -9.51 -30.11 -3.79
CA SER A 101 -10.94 -30.18 -3.54
C SER A 101 -11.27 -31.53 -2.91
N GLY A 102 -12.42 -31.62 -2.24
CA GLY A 102 -12.91 -32.87 -1.66
C GLY A 102 -12.72 -33.01 -0.15
N ALA A 103 -12.20 -31.98 0.52
CA ALA A 103 -12.17 -31.94 1.98
C ALA A 103 -13.60 -31.73 2.53
N GLN A 104 -14.23 -32.81 2.99
CA GLN A 104 -15.62 -32.76 3.45
C GLN A 104 -15.70 -32.12 4.83
N VAL A 105 -16.69 -31.24 5.02
CA VAL A 105 -17.06 -30.66 6.32
C VAL A 105 -18.52 -31.01 6.56
N ALA A 106 -18.83 -31.73 7.65
CA ALA A 106 -20.19 -32.13 7.97
C ALA A 106 -20.49 -32.03 9.47
N ALA A 107 -21.66 -31.47 9.79
CA ALA A 107 -22.10 -31.28 11.18
C ALA A 107 -22.25 -32.60 11.94
N GLY A 108 -22.56 -33.69 11.23
CA GLY A 108 -22.66 -35.04 11.80
C GLY A 108 -21.35 -35.58 12.37
N ASP A 109 -20.20 -35.06 11.93
CA ASP A 109 -18.88 -35.49 12.38
C ASP A 109 -18.43 -34.78 13.66
N GLY A 110 -19.23 -33.82 14.16
CA GLY A 110 -18.94 -33.06 15.38
C GLY A 110 -17.85 -31.99 15.21
N THR A 111 -17.41 -31.72 13.99
CA THR A 111 -16.46 -30.66 13.66
C THR A 111 -17.06 -29.29 13.99
N SER A 112 -16.35 -28.50 14.78
CA SER A 112 -16.68 -27.09 15.05
C SER A 112 -15.70 -26.11 14.40
N GLU A 113 -14.47 -26.55 14.14
CA GLU A 113 -13.39 -25.73 13.59
C GLU A 113 -12.59 -26.53 12.57
N VAL A 114 -12.13 -25.85 11.52
CA VAL A 114 -11.24 -26.41 10.49
C VAL A 114 -10.01 -25.52 10.36
N GLU A 115 -8.83 -26.09 10.57
CA GLU A 115 -7.55 -25.42 10.35
C GLU A 115 -6.97 -25.89 9.02
N ILE A 116 -6.62 -24.93 8.16
CA ILE A 116 -5.98 -25.14 6.89
C ILE A 116 -4.55 -24.65 7.01
N SER A 117 -3.59 -25.48 6.62
CA SER A 117 -2.19 -25.13 6.48
C SER A 117 -1.73 -25.45 5.07
N VAL A 118 -1.18 -24.46 4.37
CA VAL A 118 -0.50 -24.64 3.10
C VAL A 118 0.99 -24.46 3.32
N THR A 119 1.79 -25.36 2.76
CA THR A 119 3.25 -25.19 2.68
C THR A 119 3.68 -25.38 1.25
N GLY A 120 4.51 -24.47 0.75
CA GLY A 120 5.01 -24.51 -0.62
C GLY A 120 6.16 -23.53 -0.82
N THR A 121 6.67 -23.49 -2.04
CA THR A 121 7.76 -22.62 -2.48
C THR A 121 7.17 -21.36 -3.12
N VAL A 122 7.73 -20.20 -2.78
CA VAL A 122 7.29 -18.91 -3.37
C VAL A 122 7.65 -18.87 -4.86
N PRO A 123 6.68 -18.58 -5.75
CA PRO A 123 6.91 -18.62 -7.20
C PRO A 123 7.85 -17.49 -7.66
N GLU A 124 8.46 -17.68 -8.83
CA GLU A 124 9.22 -16.62 -9.51
C GLU A 124 8.34 -15.40 -9.85
N VAL A 125 8.99 -14.25 -10.05
CA VAL A 125 8.30 -13.02 -10.46
C VAL A 125 8.19 -12.98 -11.98
N GLU A 126 6.97 -12.99 -12.51
CA GLU A 126 6.76 -12.87 -13.97
C GLU A 126 7.02 -11.45 -14.49
N ALA A 127 6.65 -10.43 -13.70
CA ALA A 127 6.84 -9.03 -14.03
C ALA A 127 6.93 -8.19 -12.76
N TYR A 128 7.91 -7.30 -12.70
CA TYR A 128 8.10 -6.39 -11.57
C TYR A 128 7.29 -5.12 -11.75
N SER A 129 6.67 -4.66 -10.67
CA SER A 129 5.98 -3.37 -10.60
C SER A 129 6.29 -2.71 -9.27
N TYR A 130 6.73 -1.46 -9.28
CA TYR A 130 7.00 -0.71 -8.06
C TYR A 130 5.72 -0.30 -7.32
N ASP A 131 4.73 0.24 -8.03
CA ASP A 131 3.44 0.67 -7.44
C ASP A 131 2.29 0.49 -8.47
N PRO A 132 1.31 -0.40 -8.22
CA PRO A 132 1.22 -1.29 -7.05
C PRO A 132 2.30 -2.37 -7.09
N ALA A 133 2.70 -2.87 -5.91
CA ALA A 133 3.58 -4.02 -5.80
C ALA A 133 2.90 -5.27 -6.38
N GLN A 134 3.67 -6.10 -7.09
CA GLN A 134 3.17 -7.36 -7.61
C GLN A 134 2.86 -8.33 -6.45
N THR A 135 1.78 -9.10 -6.57
CA THR A 135 1.35 -10.03 -5.53
C THR A 135 1.03 -11.39 -6.11
N PHE A 136 1.12 -12.42 -5.28
CA PHE A 136 0.67 -13.78 -5.56
C PHE A 136 -0.28 -14.24 -4.46
N THR A 137 -1.11 -15.24 -4.77
CA THR A 137 -2.08 -15.84 -3.86
C THR A 137 -1.38 -16.86 -2.97
N LEU A 138 -1.34 -16.60 -1.66
CA LEU A 138 -0.83 -17.58 -0.69
C LEU A 138 -1.87 -18.66 -0.41
N ILE A 139 -3.10 -18.23 -0.15
CA ILE A 139 -4.25 -19.10 0.11
C ILE A 139 -5.49 -18.40 -0.44
N SER A 140 -6.28 -19.12 -1.23
CA SER A 140 -7.68 -18.80 -1.49
C SER A 140 -8.52 -20.01 -1.08
N LEU A 141 -9.63 -19.79 -0.36
CA LEU A 141 -10.48 -20.87 0.13
C LEU A 141 -11.92 -20.68 -0.33
N ASP A 142 -12.55 -21.80 -0.68
CA ASP A 142 -13.90 -21.85 -1.22
C ASP A 142 -14.76 -22.90 -0.52
N GLN A 143 -16.01 -22.54 -0.25
CA GLN A 143 -17.06 -23.47 0.11
C GLN A 143 -17.81 -23.92 -1.15
N THR A 144 -17.69 -25.20 -1.50
CA THR A 144 -18.40 -25.82 -2.63
C THR A 144 -19.56 -26.70 -2.16
N ARG A 145 -20.66 -26.70 -2.93
CA ARG A 145 -21.86 -27.53 -2.68
C ARG A 145 -22.06 -28.57 -3.77
N GLU A 146 -22.63 -29.70 -3.37
CA GLU A 146 -23.16 -30.70 -4.30
C GLU A 146 -24.24 -30.06 -5.20
N GLY A 147 -24.00 -30.05 -6.52
CA GLY A 147 -24.82 -29.32 -7.50
C GLY A 147 -24.15 -28.08 -8.12
N GLY A 148 -22.92 -27.74 -7.71
CA GLY A 148 -22.01 -26.85 -8.48
C GLY A 148 -22.05 -25.37 -8.11
N SER A 149 -22.61 -25.01 -6.96
CA SER A 149 -22.47 -23.64 -6.42
C SER A 149 -21.25 -23.54 -5.52
N SER A 150 -20.41 -22.54 -5.74
CA SER A 150 -19.25 -22.17 -4.90
C SER A 150 -19.51 -20.82 -4.23
N ASN A 151 -18.97 -20.63 -3.03
CA ASN A 151 -18.89 -19.33 -2.37
C ASN A 151 -17.48 -19.13 -1.83
N ASP A 152 -16.86 -18.04 -2.20
CA ASP A 152 -15.56 -17.61 -1.70
C ASP A 152 -15.64 -17.44 -0.18
N ILE A 153 -14.66 -17.98 0.54
CA ILE A 153 -14.52 -17.82 2.00
C ILE A 153 -13.64 -16.60 2.25
N ASP A 154 -12.38 -16.69 1.82
CA ASP A 154 -11.42 -15.59 1.87
C ASP A 154 -10.25 -15.83 0.91
N THR A 155 -9.47 -14.78 0.66
CA THR A 155 -8.26 -14.85 -0.16
C THR A 155 -7.16 -13.98 0.44
N TRP A 156 -6.04 -14.61 0.74
CA TRP A 156 -4.84 -13.97 1.26
C TRP A 156 -3.76 -13.93 0.19
N THR A 157 -3.18 -12.74 0.01
CA THR A 157 -2.14 -12.48 -0.97
C THR A 157 -0.88 -11.96 -0.29
N ALA A 158 0.28 -12.19 -0.93
CA ALA A 158 1.55 -11.63 -0.49
C ALA A 158 2.33 -11.08 -1.67
N HIS A 159 3.26 -10.18 -1.35
CA HIS A 159 4.27 -9.71 -2.28
C HIS A 159 5.46 -10.67 -2.32
N HIS A 160 5.83 -11.18 -3.50
CA HIS A 160 7.10 -11.90 -3.66
C HIS A 160 8.27 -10.97 -4.00
N TYR A 161 9.45 -11.23 -3.44
CA TYR A 161 10.65 -10.44 -3.72
C TYR A 161 11.90 -11.31 -3.90
N THR A 162 12.86 -10.77 -4.64
CA THR A 162 14.27 -11.17 -4.60
C THR A 162 15.07 -10.17 -3.76
N GLU A 163 16.25 -10.54 -3.29
CA GLU A 163 17.13 -9.64 -2.51
C GLU A 163 17.42 -8.33 -3.26
N ASP A 164 17.73 -8.42 -4.56
CA ASP A 164 18.00 -7.25 -5.40
C ASP A 164 16.77 -6.36 -5.56
N SER A 165 15.59 -6.95 -5.78
CA SER A 165 14.35 -6.17 -5.91
C SER A 165 13.95 -5.51 -4.58
N ALA A 166 14.14 -6.18 -3.45
CA ALA A 166 13.86 -5.62 -2.14
C ALA A 166 14.80 -4.44 -1.83
N ALA A 167 16.09 -4.57 -2.14
CA ALA A 167 17.06 -3.49 -2.00
C ALA A 167 16.71 -2.29 -2.88
N ALA A 168 16.38 -2.50 -4.16
CA ALA A 168 16.00 -1.42 -5.06
C ALA A 168 14.70 -0.71 -4.63
N ARG A 169 13.70 -1.47 -4.13
CA ARG A 169 12.46 -0.90 -3.61
C ARG A 169 12.72 -0.01 -2.38
N ALA A 170 13.58 -0.43 -1.45
CA ALA A 170 13.92 0.38 -0.28
C ALA A 170 14.54 1.74 -0.66
N GLU A 171 15.38 1.77 -1.69
CA GLU A 171 16.01 3.00 -2.20
C GLU A 171 15.00 3.90 -2.90
N LEU A 172 14.07 3.32 -3.68
CA LEU A 172 12.95 4.06 -4.27
C LEU A 172 12.05 4.67 -3.19
N ASP A 173 11.73 3.92 -2.14
CA ASP A 173 10.92 4.41 -1.02
C ASP A 173 11.62 5.59 -0.31
N SER A 174 12.93 5.51 -0.09
CA SER A 174 13.74 6.61 0.45
C SER A 174 13.68 7.86 -0.43
N ALA A 175 13.91 7.70 -1.75
CA ALA A 175 13.85 8.79 -2.71
C ALA A 175 12.47 9.45 -2.77
N GLN A 176 11.40 8.64 -2.78
CA GLN A 176 10.02 9.13 -2.77
C GLN A 176 9.71 9.92 -1.49
N ALA A 177 10.17 9.44 -0.33
CA ALA A 177 10.02 10.13 0.94
C ALA A 177 10.78 11.46 0.98
N ALA A 178 11.99 11.52 0.42
CA ALA A 178 12.77 12.76 0.32
C ALA A 178 12.11 13.80 -0.60
N ILE A 179 11.59 13.37 -1.76
CA ILE A 179 10.83 14.24 -2.68
C ILE A 179 9.58 14.81 -1.99
N GLN A 180 8.83 13.98 -1.26
CA GLN A 180 7.65 14.42 -0.50
C GLN A 180 8.04 15.41 0.62
N SER A 181 9.14 15.13 1.33
CA SER A 181 9.65 15.99 2.40
C SER A 181 10.16 17.35 1.89
N ALA A 182 10.64 17.41 0.66
CA ALA A 182 11.03 18.64 -0.04
C ALA A 182 9.84 19.45 -0.59
N SER A 183 8.61 19.15 -0.14
CA SER A 183 7.40 19.91 -0.52
C SER A 183 7.60 21.43 -0.39
N GLY A 184 7.31 22.16 -1.48
CA GLY A 184 7.52 23.60 -1.58
C GLY A 184 8.88 24.04 -2.14
N ALA A 185 9.80 23.10 -2.42
CA ALA A 185 10.98 23.33 -3.26
C ALA A 185 10.72 22.95 -4.73
N ASN A 186 11.64 23.32 -5.63
CA ASN A 186 11.60 22.84 -7.01
C ASN A 186 12.19 21.43 -7.11
N THR A 187 11.33 20.41 -7.03
CA THR A 187 11.70 18.99 -7.10
C THR A 187 11.48 18.36 -8.48
N GLN A 188 11.28 19.14 -9.55
CA GLN A 188 10.93 18.58 -10.87
C GLN A 188 11.98 17.62 -11.42
N GLN A 189 13.27 17.93 -11.26
CA GLN A 189 14.35 17.05 -11.69
C GLN A 189 14.42 15.76 -10.84
N ALA A 190 14.20 15.88 -9.53
CA ALA A 190 14.16 14.71 -8.64
C ALA A 190 13.02 13.77 -9.03
N GLN A 191 11.82 14.32 -9.33
CA GLN A 191 10.67 13.52 -9.77
C GLN A 191 10.92 12.83 -11.12
N GLN A 192 11.55 13.52 -12.08
CA GLN A 192 11.90 12.91 -13.37
C GLN A 192 12.87 11.74 -13.19
N THR A 193 13.89 11.93 -12.34
CA THR A 193 14.89 10.89 -12.05
C THR A 193 14.25 9.70 -11.32
N PHE A 194 13.37 9.97 -10.36
CA PHE A 194 12.59 8.93 -9.68
C PHE A 194 11.72 8.13 -10.65
N ASN A 195 11.03 8.80 -11.59
CA ASN A 195 10.22 8.09 -12.58
C ASN A 195 11.08 7.17 -13.46
N ASN A 196 12.28 7.60 -13.87
CA ASN A 196 13.22 6.75 -14.59
C ASN A 196 13.72 5.57 -13.72
N ALA A 197 13.87 5.78 -12.41
CA ALA A 197 14.23 4.73 -11.47
C ALA A 197 13.12 3.68 -11.37
N VAL A 198 11.85 4.10 -11.34
CA VAL A 198 10.69 3.21 -11.38
C VAL A 198 10.62 2.44 -12.71
N GLU A 199 10.87 3.11 -13.85
CA GLU A 199 10.95 2.43 -15.16
C GLU A 199 12.06 1.37 -15.18
N ALA A 200 13.23 1.67 -14.62
CA ALA A 200 14.33 0.71 -14.48
C ALA A 200 13.95 -0.47 -13.58
N PHE A 201 13.28 -0.23 -12.45
CA PHE A 201 12.80 -1.28 -11.54
C PHE A 201 11.81 -2.22 -12.23
N ASN A 202 10.83 -1.65 -12.92
CA ASN A 202 9.82 -2.42 -13.66
C ASN A 202 10.43 -3.20 -14.84
N GLY A 203 11.59 -2.76 -15.33
CA GLY A 203 12.39 -3.44 -16.35
C GLY A 203 13.47 -4.37 -15.80
N GLU A 204 13.43 -4.74 -14.50
CA GLU A 204 14.38 -5.64 -13.83
C GLU A 204 15.83 -5.12 -13.74
N GLU A 205 16.05 -3.85 -14.06
CA GLU A 205 17.36 -3.19 -13.97
C GLU A 205 17.59 -2.65 -12.54
N PHE A 206 17.57 -3.52 -11.53
CA PHE A 206 17.56 -3.13 -10.10
C PHE A 206 18.74 -2.24 -9.71
N ASN A 207 19.95 -2.54 -10.21
CA ASN A 207 21.13 -1.71 -9.95
C ASN A 207 20.97 -0.29 -10.54
N LEU A 208 20.38 -0.17 -11.74
CA LEU A 208 20.11 1.13 -12.34
C LEU A 208 19.03 1.88 -11.56
N ALA A 209 17.97 1.17 -11.16
CA ALA A 209 16.91 1.71 -10.31
C ALA A 209 17.46 2.30 -9.01
N THR A 210 18.31 1.54 -8.29
CA THR A 210 18.99 2.00 -7.07
C THR A 210 19.83 3.26 -7.31
N ASN A 211 20.63 3.29 -8.38
CA ASN A 211 21.47 4.46 -8.68
C ASN A 211 20.63 5.71 -8.99
N LEU A 212 19.57 5.57 -9.79
CA LEU A 212 18.66 6.66 -10.12
C LEU A 212 17.84 7.12 -8.91
N ALA A 213 17.42 6.20 -8.04
CA ALA A 213 16.74 6.53 -6.79
C ALA A 213 17.64 7.39 -5.88
N ASN A 214 18.90 6.99 -5.70
CA ASN A 214 19.90 7.75 -4.95
C ASN A 214 20.15 9.16 -5.55
N GLU A 215 20.19 9.28 -6.88
CA GLU A 215 20.31 10.57 -7.57
C GLU A 215 19.06 11.45 -7.38
N ALA A 216 17.88 10.84 -7.41
CA ALA A 216 16.61 11.51 -7.16
C ALA A 216 16.54 12.04 -5.72
N GLU A 217 16.92 11.21 -4.74
CA GLU A 217 17.02 11.60 -3.33
C GLU A 217 17.97 12.78 -3.15
N THR A 218 19.18 12.67 -3.72
CA THR A 218 20.20 13.73 -3.67
C THR A 218 19.67 15.04 -4.26
N SER A 219 19.00 14.96 -5.42
CA SER A 219 18.40 16.12 -6.09
C SER A 219 17.28 16.76 -5.25
N ALA A 220 16.44 15.96 -4.59
CA ALA A 220 15.39 16.45 -3.71
C ALA A 220 15.97 17.19 -2.50
N ASN A 221 16.99 16.61 -1.86
CA ASN A 221 17.69 17.21 -0.72
C ASN A 221 18.36 18.54 -1.10
N GLN A 222 19.00 18.61 -2.28
CA GLN A 222 19.59 19.86 -2.80
C GLN A 222 18.53 20.93 -3.09
N ALA A 223 17.39 20.54 -3.67
CA ALA A 223 16.28 21.46 -3.91
C ALA A 223 15.73 22.03 -2.60
N GLN A 224 15.57 21.19 -1.58
CA GLN A 224 15.12 21.61 -0.26
C GLN A 224 16.08 22.62 0.38
N GLN A 225 17.39 22.32 0.40
CA GLN A 225 18.41 23.23 0.95
C GLN A 225 18.47 24.57 0.21
N SER A 226 18.37 24.54 -1.12
CA SER A 226 18.36 25.74 -1.96
C SER A 226 17.14 26.61 -1.68
N SER A 227 15.96 25.99 -1.50
CA SER A 227 14.73 26.69 -1.13
C SER A 227 14.84 27.37 0.23
N GLN A 228 15.35 26.67 1.25
CA GLN A 228 15.57 27.23 2.58
C GLN A 228 16.54 28.42 2.57
N THR A 229 17.64 28.30 1.83
CA THR A 229 18.63 29.38 1.70
C THR A 229 18.03 30.60 0.99
N THR A 230 17.27 30.38 -0.08
CA THR A 230 16.62 31.46 -0.83
C THR A 230 15.55 32.15 0.02
N GLN A 231 14.74 31.40 0.77
CA GLN A 231 13.77 31.96 1.70
C GLN A 231 14.44 32.82 2.78
N LEU A 232 15.53 32.34 3.38
CA LEU A 232 16.28 33.11 4.38
C LEU A 232 16.80 34.42 3.80
N LEU A 233 17.35 34.41 2.58
CA LEU A 233 17.81 35.61 1.89
C LEU A 233 16.67 36.59 1.60
N ILE A 234 15.51 36.10 1.17
CA ILE A 234 14.32 36.93 0.93
C ILE A 234 13.82 37.54 2.23
N TYR A 235 13.75 36.77 3.33
CA TYR A 235 13.37 37.29 4.64
C TYR A 235 14.37 38.31 5.19
N ALA A 236 15.68 38.06 5.02
CA ALA A 236 16.72 39.00 5.41
C ALA A 236 16.64 40.30 4.60
N ALA A 237 16.43 40.21 3.28
CA ALA A 237 16.24 41.37 2.42
C ALA A 237 14.96 42.15 2.76
N GLY A 238 13.85 41.46 3.01
CA GLY A 238 12.59 42.05 3.45
C GLY A 238 12.70 42.77 4.80
N GLY A 239 13.36 42.14 5.77
CA GLY A 239 13.63 42.75 7.08
C GLY A 239 14.47 44.03 6.97
N LEU A 240 15.52 44.01 6.15
CA LEU A 240 16.34 45.18 5.87
C LEU A 240 15.54 46.33 5.26
N LEU A 241 14.65 46.06 4.30
CA LEU A 241 13.78 47.08 3.71
C LEU A 241 12.86 47.74 4.75
N VAL A 242 12.27 46.95 5.65
CA VAL A 242 11.40 47.48 6.72
C VAL A 242 12.20 48.39 7.65
N VAL A 243 13.40 47.97 8.07
CA VAL A 243 14.28 48.80 8.92
C VAL A 243 14.66 50.11 8.21
N ALA A 244 15.00 50.05 6.92
CA ALA A 244 15.32 51.23 6.13
C ALA A 244 14.13 52.21 6.02
N LEU A 245 12.91 51.69 5.85
CA LEU A 245 11.68 52.51 5.82
C LEU A 245 11.38 53.15 7.18
N ILE A 246 11.58 52.43 8.29
CA ILE A 246 11.39 52.99 9.64
C ILE A 246 12.42 54.09 9.93
N ALA A 247 13.70 53.82 9.64
CA ALA A 247 14.77 54.80 9.83
C ALA A 247 14.59 56.03 8.93
N GLY A 248 14.26 55.81 7.66
CA GLY A 248 13.95 56.88 6.69
C GLY A 248 12.73 57.70 7.11
N GLY A 249 11.67 57.04 7.55
CA GLY A 249 10.46 57.69 8.07
C GLY A 249 10.72 58.49 9.34
N PHE A 250 11.54 57.98 10.26
CA PHE A 250 11.93 58.68 11.48
C PHE A 250 12.81 59.91 11.18
N LEU A 251 13.82 59.78 10.31
CA LEU A 251 14.67 60.90 9.91
C LEU A 251 13.86 61.97 9.15
N TYR A 252 12.94 61.55 8.28
CA TYR A 252 12.05 62.46 7.58
C TYR A 252 11.12 63.20 8.55
N TRP A 253 10.48 62.51 9.49
CA TRP A 253 9.64 63.13 10.52
C TRP A 253 10.43 64.10 11.41
N ARG A 254 11.65 63.73 11.83
CA ARG A 254 12.54 64.62 12.58
C ARG A 254 12.97 65.85 11.77
N SER A 255 13.18 65.69 10.46
CA SER A 255 13.51 66.82 9.58
C SER A 255 12.36 67.82 9.43
N GLN A 256 11.11 67.39 9.58
CA GLN A 256 9.95 68.30 9.62
C GLN A 256 9.77 69.03 10.95
N GLN A 257 10.40 68.57 12.05
CA GLN A 257 10.37 69.28 13.34
C GLN A 257 11.40 70.40 13.44
N THR A 258 12.34 70.48 12.49
CA THR A 258 13.25 71.63 12.36
C THR A 258 12.60 72.69 11.49
N THR A 259 11.42 73.17 11.91
CA THR A 259 10.93 74.47 11.44
C THR A 259 11.91 75.50 11.96
N TYR A 260 12.64 76.07 11.01
CA TYR A 260 13.54 77.19 11.19
C TYR A 260 12.76 78.33 11.84
N ASP A 261 13.02 78.58 13.11
CA ASP A 261 12.63 79.84 13.74
C ASP A 261 13.54 80.93 13.16
N LYS A 262 13.10 81.50 12.04
CA LYS A 262 13.59 82.79 11.60
C LYS A 262 12.69 83.82 12.27
N LEU A 263 13.00 84.15 13.52
CA LEU A 263 12.97 85.50 14.14
C LEU A 263 12.94 85.36 15.68
N GLY A 264 14.05 85.66 16.34
CA GLY A 264 14.07 86.19 17.73
C GLY A 264 13.69 85.25 18.85
#